data_AF-A0A1F5EC20-F1
#
_entry.id   AF-A0A1F5EC20-F1
#
_cell.length_a   1.000
_cell.length_b   1.000
_cell.length_c   1.000
_cell.angle_alpha   90.00
_cell.angle_beta   90.00
_cell.angle_gamma   90.00
#
_symmetry.space_group_name_H-M   'P 1'
#
loop_
_entity.id
_entity.type
_entity.pdbx_description
1 polymer ?
#
loop_
_entity_poly.entity_id
_entity_poly.type
_entity_poly.pdbx_seq_one_letter_code
_entity_poly.pdbx_strand_id
1 'polypeptide(L)' 'MKHNAVNVVGWLGVIAIVLAYGLNIAGVVAVSSYVYLLLNGLGAVALIWESSTKKDWQLVVLNIVWALIAIYGVLSAL' A
#
# COMPACT_ATOMS: atom_id res chain seq x y z
N MET A 1 15.35 13.32 -16.13
CA MET A 1 14.10 12.77 -16.71
C MET A 1 13.72 11.36 -16.21
N LYS A 2 14.46 10.71 -15.31
CA LYS A 2 14.12 9.37 -14.76
C LYS A 2 13.09 9.36 -13.61
N HIS A 3 12.58 10.52 -13.17
CA HIS A 3 11.69 10.63 -12.01
C HIS A 3 10.21 10.35 -12.30
N ASN A 4 9.77 10.38 -13.57
CA ASN A 4 8.33 10.39 -13.86
C ASN A 4 7.65 9.04 -13.59
N ALA A 5 8.26 7.92 -14.02
CA ALA A 5 7.64 6.61 -13.84
C ALA A 5 7.53 6.21 -12.36
N VAL A 6 8.57 6.47 -11.58
CA VAL A 6 8.59 6.17 -10.14
C VAL A 6 7.57 7.03 -9.39
N ASN A 7 7.45 8.32 -9.73
CA ASN A 7 6.41 9.19 -9.16
C ASN A 7 5.00 8.71 -9.53
N VAL A 8 4.77 8.26 -10.77
CA VAL A 8 3.46 7.71 -11.17
C VAL A 8 3.13 6.45 -10.37
N VAL A 9 4.09 5.55 -10.19
CA VAL A 9 3.93 4.35 -9.34
C VAL A 9 3.61 4.75 -7.90
N GLY A 10 4.30 5.74 -7.34
CA GLY A 10 4.00 6.27 -6.00
C GLY A 10 2.57 6.78 -5.88
N TRP A 11 2.10 7.58 -6.84
CA TRP A 11 0.72 8.07 -6.86
C TRP A 11 -0.32 6.95 -7.01
N LEU A 12 -0.04 5.92 -7.82
CA LEU A 12 -0.89 4.73 -7.88
C LEU A 12 -0.95 4.02 -6.52
N GLY A 13 0.17 3.97 -5.78
CA GLY A 13 0.21 3.45 -4.41
C GLY A 13 -0.65 4.26 -3.43
N VAL A 14 -0.57 5.59 -3.48
CA VAL A 14 -1.44 6.49 -2.70
C VAL A 14 -2.91 6.21 -3.02
N ILE A 15 -3.28 6.17 -4.31
CA ILE A 15 -4.66 5.91 -4.74
C ILE A 15 -5.15 4.56 -4.22
N ALA A 16 -4.33 3.51 -4.32
CA ALA A 16 -4.69 2.17 -3.86
C ALA A 16 -4.99 2.12 -2.35
N ILE A 17 -4.12 2.71 -1.53
CA ILE A 17 -4.30 2.75 -0.07
C ILE A 17 -5.51 3.60 0.32
N VAL A 18 -5.64 4.81 -0.26
CA VAL A 18 -6.77 5.70 0.04
C VAL A 18 -8.09 5.08 -0.40
N LEU A 19 -8.12 4.40 -1.55
CA LEU A 19 -9.29 3.67 -2.02
C LEU A 19 -9.63 2.51 -1.08
N ALA A 20 -8.63 1.74 -0.62
CA ALA A 20 -8.86 0.66 0.34
C ALA A 20 -9.48 1.17 1.64
N TYR A 21 -8.94 2.25 2.18
CA TYR A 21 -9.47 2.90 3.38
C TYR A 21 -10.87 3.48 3.16
N GLY A 22 -11.09 4.14 2.02
CA GLY A 22 -12.40 4.69 1.65
C GLY A 22 -13.48 3.61 1.51
N LEU A 23 -13.16 2.50 0.84
CA LEU A 23 -14.05 1.34 0.73
C LEU A 23 -14.33 0.70 2.09
N ASN A 24 -13.34 0.69 2.99
CA ASN A 24 -13.52 0.16 4.33
C ASN A 24 -14.43 1.04 5.19
N ILE A 25 -14.22 2.35 5.20
CA ILE A 25 -15.11 3.31 5.88
C ILE A 25 -16.53 3.22 5.31
N ALA A 26 -16.67 3.07 3.99
CA ALA A 26 -17.97 2.92 3.34
C ALA A 26 -18.66 1.57 3.65
N GLY A 27 -18.01 0.67 4.39
CA GLY A 27 -18.55 -0.66 4.72
C GLY A 27 -18.57 -1.63 3.54
N VAL A 28 -17.91 -1.31 2.42
CA VAL A 28 -17.88 -2.13 1.20
C VAL A 28 -16.91 -3.30 1.33
N VAL A 29 -15.79 -3.09 2.02
CA VAL A 29 -14.78 -4.13 2.26
C VAL A 29 -14.39 -4.19 3.74
N ALA A 30 -14.27 -5.41 4.29
CA ALA A 30 -13.76 -5.61 5.64
C ALA A 30 -12.22 -5.49 5.68
N VAL A 31 -11.66 -5.09 6.82
CA VAL A 31 -10.19 -5.01 7.00
C VAL A 31 -9.48 -6.36 6.84
N SER A 32 -10.19 -7.47 7.06
CA SER A 32 -9.70 -8.84 6.85
C SER A 32 -9.93 -9.36 5.43
N SER A 33 -10.61 -8.60 4.56
CA SER A 33 -10.90 -9.08 3.21
C SER A 33 -9.67 -9.08 2.33
N TYR A 34 -9.57 -10.07 1.42
CA TYR A 34 -8.48 -10.15 0.45
C TYR A 34 -8.33 -8.87 -0.38
N VAL A 35 -9.44 -8.24 -0.80
CA VAL A 35 -9.41 -7.00 -1.57
C VAL A 35 -8.75 -5.86 -0.79
N TYR A 36 -9.12 -5.69 0.49
CA TYR A 36 -8.53 -4.67 1.35
C TYR A 36 -7.04 -4.91 1.58
N LEU A 37 -6.66 -6.16 1.87
CA LEU A 37 -5.27 -6.55 2.11
C LEU A 37 -4.40 -6.41 0.85
N LEU A 38 -4.92 -6.79 -0.33
CA LEU A 38 -4.22 -6.64 -1.60
C LEU A 38 -4.02 -5.17 -1.99
N LEU A 39 -5.05 -4.32 -1.85
CA LEU A 39 -4.92 -2.89 -2.14
C LEU A 39 -3.89 -2.22 -1.22
N ASN A 40 -3.94 -2.50 0.09
CA ASN A 40 -2.96 -1.97 1.03
C ASN A 40 -1.55 -2.53 0.76
N GLY A 41 -1.42 -3.83 0.51
CA GLY A 41 -0.12 -4.47 0.25
C GLY A 41 0.54 -3.98 -1.04
N LEU A 42 -0.21 -3.92 -2.15
CA LEU A 42 0.31 -3.41 -3.43
C LEU A 42 0.61 -1.91 -3.34
N GLY A 43 -0.26 -1.13 -2.68
CA GLY A 43 -0.02 0.29 -2.48
C GLY A 43 1.22 0.55 -1.62
N ALA A 44 1.43 -0.26 -0.57
CA ALA A 44 2.60 -0.18 0.27
C ALA A 44 3.89 -0.49 -0.51
N VAL A 45 3.92 -1.54 -1.33
CA VAL A 45 5.09 -1.87 -2.17
C VAL A 45 5.43 -0.74 -3.15
N ALA A 46 4.42 -0.13 -3.77
CA ALA A 46 4.61 1.02 -4.67
C ALA A 46 5.21 2.23 -3.93
N LEU A 47 4.72 2.53 -2.71
CA LEU A 47 5.25 3.62 -1.89
C LEU A 47 6.65 3.33 -1.35
N ILE A 48 6.98 2.07 -1.00
CA ILE A 48 8.34 1.68 -0.61
C ILE A 48 9.32 1.99 -1.75
N TRP A 49 9.00 1.60 -2.98
CA TRP A 49 9.86 1.89 -4.13
C TRP A 49 10.03 3.40 -4.27
N GLU A 50 8.94 4.15 -4.37
CA GLU A 50 9.00 5.59 -4.60
C GLU A 50 9.79 6.33 -3.51
N SER A 51 9.46 6.09 -2.25
CA SER A 51 10.07 6.77 -1.10
C SER A 51 11.55 6.38 -0.91
N SER A 52 11.93 5.15 -1.26
CA SER A 52 13.33 4.72 -1.26
C SER A 52 14.17 5.52 -2.26
N THR A 53 13.60 5.90 -3.42
CA THR A 53 14.32 6.76 -4.37
C THR A 53 14.52 8.20 -3.88
N LYS A 54 13.66 8.64 -2.95
CA LYS A 54 13.70 9.96 -2.30
C LYS A 54 14.45 9.95 -0.96
N LYS A 55 14.90 8.78 -0.49
CA LYS A 55 15.50 8.56 0.85
C LYS A 55 14.59 9.00 2.00
N ASP A 56 13.28 8.93 1.79
CA ASP A 56 12.28 9.17 2.84
C ASP A 56 12.08 7.88 3.65
N TRP A 57 12.95 7.67 4.62
CA TRP A 57 12.98 6.43 5.40
C TRP A 57 11.77 6.26 6.32
N GLN A 58 11.15 7.35 6.75
CA GLN A 58 9.92 7.32 7.53
C GLN A 58 8.80 6.67 6.71
N LEU A 59 8.63 7.10 5.45
CA LEU A 59 7.63 6.54 4.56
C LEU A 59 7.97 5.10 4.14
N VAL A 60 9.26 4.78 3.95
CA VAL A 60 9.70 3.40 3.69
C VAL A 60 9.33 2.46 4.84
N VAL A 61 9.69 2.80 6.08
CA VAL A 61 9.44 1.94 7.25
C VAL A 61 7.95 1.76 7.50
N LEU A 62 7.15 2.83 7.41
CA LEU A 62 5.70 2.75 7.54
C LEU A 62 5.10 1.74 6.56
N ASN A 63 5.49 1.82 5.28
CA ASN A 63 4.93 0.96 4.27
C ASN A 63 5.48 -0.48 4.34
N ILE A 64 6.70 -0.70 4.84
CA ILE A 64 7.18 -2.06 5.16
C ILE A 64 6.28 -2.71 6.20
N VAL A 65 5.95 -2.00 7.28
CA VAL A 65 5.04 -2.52 8.32
C VAL A 65 3.67 -2.83 7.71
N TRP A 66 3.14 -1.95 6.87
CA TRP A 66 1.88 -2.20 6.19
C TRP A 66 1.90 -3.42 5.27
N ALA A 67 2.96 -3.60 4.49
CA ALA A 67 3.13 -4.77 3.65
C ALA A 67 3.19 -6.06 4.48
N LEU A 68 3.88 -6.07 5.62
CA LEU A 68 3.93 -7.21 6.53
C LEU A 68 2.56 -7.53 7.14
N ILE A 69 1.79 -6.52 7.53
CA ILE A 69 0.41 -6.71 8.02
C ILE A 69 -0.47 -7.31 6.92
N ALA A 70 -0.34 -6.82 5.69
CA ALA A 70 -1.09 -7.35 4.55
C ALA A 70 -0.74 -8.83 4.28
N ILE A 71 0.55 -9.18 4.28
CA ILE A 71 1.02 -10.57 4.12
C ILE A 71 0.48 -11.46 5.24
N TYR A 72 0.60 -11.03 6.49
CA TYR A 72 0.07 -11.76 7.63
C TYR A 72 -1.44 -11.99 7.50
N GLY A 73 -2.20 -10.95 7.14
CA GLY A 73 -3.64 -11.04 6.92
C GLY A 73 -4.00 -12.07 5.84
N VAL A 74 -3.31 -12.04 4.70
CA VAL A 74 -3.55 -13.00 3.60
C VAL A 74 -3.24 -14.43 4.03
N LEU A 75 -2.12 -14.65 4.71
CA LEU A 75 -1.74 -15.99 5.21
C LEU A 75 -2.68 -16.49 6.30
N SER A 76 -3.21 -15.60 7.14
CA SER A 76 -4.18 -15.97 8.19
C SER A 76 -5.58 -16.29 7.67
N ALA A 77 -5.89 -15.87 6.44
CA ALA A 77 -7.19 -16.08 5.80
C ALA A 77 -7.24 -17.36 4.96
N LEU A 78 -6.10 -17.99 4.68
CA LEU A 78 -5.94 -19.28 4.01
C LEU A 78 -6.11 -20.44 5.01
#